data_AF-A0A5R8M7E9-F1
#
_entry.id   AF-A0A5R8M7E9-F1
#
_cell.length_a   1.000
_cell.length_b   1.000
_cell.length_c   1.000
_cell.angle_alpha   90.00
_cell.angle_beta   90.00
_cell.angle_gamma   90.00
#
_symmetry.space_group_name_H-M   'P 1'
#
loop_
_entity.id
_entity.type
_entity.pdbx_description
1 polymer ?
#
loop_
_entity_poly.entity_id
_entity_poly.type
_entity_poly.pdbx_seq_one_letter_code
_entity_poly.pdbx_strand_id
1 'polypeptide(L)' 'MGYVMGFEQIGSANLADVGGKGVHLGELSRIDGVRVPDGFCVTTEAFQRVVAGAARV' A
#
# COMPACT_ATOMS: atom_id res chain seq x y z
N MET A 1 5.18 -5.61 11.13
CA MET A 1 4.64 -5.03 9.89
C MET A 1 3.21 -4.60 10.12
N GLY A 2 2.84 -3.45 9.57
CA GLY A 2 1.50 -2.89 9.69
C GLY A 2 0.58 -3.38 8.57
N TYR A 3 -0.73 -3.41 8.81
CA TYR A 3 -1.72 -3.72 7.79
C TYR A 3 -2.05 -2.57 6.85
N VAL A 4 -1.54 -1.38 7.17
CA VAL A 4 -1.68 -0.17 6.37
C VAL A 4 -0.33 0.54 6.26
N MET A 5 -0.10 1.19 5.13
CA MET A 5 1.06 2.05 4.88
C MET A 5 0.57 3.37 4.26
N GLY A 6 0.92 4.50 4.86
CA GLY A 6 0.68 5.82 4.28
C GLY A 6 1.48 6.00 3.00
N PHE A 7 0.98 6.78 2.03
CA PHE A 7 1.68 7.02 0.76
C PHE A 7 3.09 7.59 0.97
N GLU A 8 3.28 8.41 2.00
CA GLU A 8 4.58 8.99 2.37
C GLU A 8 5.63 7.93 2.76
N GLN A 9 5.19 6.74 3.20
CA GLN A 9 6.04 5.63 3.65
C GLN A 9 6.35 4.63 2.53
N ILE A 10 5.62 4.68 1.42
CA ILE A 10 5.70 3.70 0.33
C ILE A 10 6.75 4.14 -0.69
N GLY A 11 7.82 3.37 -0.84
CA GLY A 11 8.80 3.51 -1.91
C GLY A 11 8.73 2.37 -2.94
N SER A 12 9.55 2.47 -3.97
CA SER A 12 9.72 1.44 -5.01
C SER A 12 10.07 0.03 -4.48
N ALA A 13 10.68 -0.08 -3.30
CA ALA A 13 10.95 -1.36 -2.64
C ALA A 13 9.69 -2.09 -2.13
N ASN A 14 8.55 -1.38 -1.99
CA ASN A 14 7.33 -1.92 -1.39
C ASN A 14 6.38 -2.57 -2.41
N LEU A 15 6.86 -2.94 -3.59
CA LEU A 15 6.02 -3.55 -4.64
C LEU A 15 5.28 -4.81 -4.15
N ALA A 16 5.95 -5.65 -3.36
CA ALA A 16 5.34 -6.85 -2.77
C ALA A 16 4.30 -6.51 -1.69
N ASP A 17 4.51 -5.40 -0.96
CA ASP A 17 3.69 -5.02 0.17
C ASP A 17 2.37 -4.36 -0.26
N VAL A 18 2.38 -3.55 -1.33
CA VAL A 18 1.23 -2.70 -1.71
C VAL A 18 0.84 -2.77 -3.19
N GLY A 19 1.60 -3.53 -4.00
CA GLY A 19 1.38 -3.65 -5.43
C GLY A 19 1.74 -2.40 -6.23
N GLY A 20 1.65 -2.49 -7.56
CA GLY A 20 2.11 -1.43 -8.46
C GLY A 20 1.32 -0.11 -8.33
N LYS A 21 0.04 -0.15 -7.96
CA LYS A 21 -0.76 1.07 -7.73
C LYS A 21 -0.29 1.82 -6.49
N GLY A 22 -0.07 1.09 -5.37
CA GLY A 22 0.40 1.69 -4.13
C GLY A 22 1.78 2.32 -4.30
N VAL A 23 2.71 1.62 -4.96
CA VAL A 23 4.04 2.15 -5.28
C VAL A 23 3.95 3.45 -6.08
N HIS A 24 3.18 3.49 -7.17
CA HIS A 24 3.07 4.71 -7.97
C HIS A 24 2.42 5.87 -7.22
N LEU A 25 1.44 5.63 -6.36
CA LEU A 25 0.84 6.69 -5.53
C LEU A 25 1.83 7.23 -4.49
N GLY A 26 2.62 6.36 -3.86
CA GLY A 26 3.68 6.77 -2.94
C GLY A 26 4.77 7.60 -3.64
N GLU A 27 5.25 7.17 -4.81
CA GLU A 27 6.23 7.93 -5.59
C GLU A 27 5.66 9.29 -6.05
N LEU A 28 4.43 9.32 -6.59
CA LEU A 28 3.77 10.57 -7.01
C LEU A 28 3.59 11.56 -5.84
N SER A 29 3.32 11.07 -4.63
CA SER A 29 3.10 11.92 -3.45
C SER A 29 4.34 12.71 -3.00
N ARG A 30 5.55 12.31 -3.46
CA ARG A 30 6.82 12.97 -3.15
C ARG A 30 7.30 13.92 -4.24
N ILE A 31 6.59 14.03 -5.35
CA ILE A 31 6.97 14.92 -6.46
C ILE A 31 6.41 16.32 -6.19
N ASP A 32 7.31 17.29 -6.06
CA ASP A 32 6.93 18.70 -5.92
C ASP A 32 6.01 19.16 -7.08
N GLY A 33 4.89 19.80 -6.71
CA GLY A 33 3.90 20.28 -7.68
C GLY A 33 2.87 19.25 -8.13
N VAL A 34 3.03 17.96 -7.79
CA VAL A 34 2.00 16.93 -8.01
C VAL A 34 1.12 16.81 -6.78
N ARG A 35 -0.20 16.93 -6.96
CA ARG A 35 -1.17 16.76 -5.86
C ARG A 35 -1.73 15.34 -5.86
N VAL A 36 -1.29 14.54 -4.90
CA VAL A 36 -1.91 13.26 -4.53
C VAL A 36 -2.76 13.47 -3.28
N PRO A 37 -4.04 13.07 -3.26
CA PRO A 37 -4.84 13.12 -2.04
C PRO A 37 -4.25 12.24 -0.93
N ASP A 38 -4.39 12.68 0.32
CA ASP A 38 -3.99 11.89 1.49
C ASP A 38 -4.62 10.48 1.44
N GLY A 39 -3.82 9.47 1.75
CA GLY A 39 -4.26 8.10 1.66
C GLY A 39 -3.21 7.09 2.11
N PHE A 40 -3.65 5.83 2.10
CA PHE A 40 -2.85 4.69 2.50
C PHE A 40 -3.21 3.47 1.66
N CYS A 41 -2.31 2.49 1.64
CA CYS A 41 -2.57 1.16 1.09
C CYS A 41 -2.79 0.15 2.20
N VAL A 42 -3.81 -0.69 2.07
CA VAL A 42 -3.90 -1.94 2.82
C VAL A 42 -2.89 -2.92 2.21
N THR A 43 -2.08 -3.56 3.05
CA THR A 43 -0.97 -4.40 2.56
C THR A 43 -1.45 -5.75 2.03
N THR A 44 -0.65 -6.34 1.14
CA THR A 44 -0.83 -7.71 0.65
C THR A 44 -0.87 -8.73 1.80
N GLU A 45 -0.07 -8.52 2.86
CA GLU A 45 -0.11 -9.34 4.07
C GLU A 45 -1.50 -9.32 4.74
N ALA A 46 -2.09 -8.12 4.88
CA ALA A 46 -3.42 -7.96 5.45
C ALA A 46 -4.47 -8.71 4.63
N PHE A 47 -4.41 -8.58 3.30
CA PHE A 47 -5.30 -9.30 2.38
C PHE A 47 -5.17 -10.83 2.54
N GLN A 48 -3.94 -11.36 2.53
CA GLN A 48 -3.69 -12.79 2.68
C GLN A 48 -4.23 -13.33 4.01
N ARG A 49 -4.06 -12.60 5.11
CA ARG A 49 -4.58 -12.98 6.43
C ARG A 49 -6.11 -13.08 6.43
N VAL A 50 -6.80 -12.10 5.83
CA VAL A 50 -8.27 -12.07 5.77
C VAL A 50 -8.79 -13.21 4.90
N VAL A 51 -8.22 -13.41 3.71
CA VAL A 51 -8.66 -14.48 2.79
C VAL A 51 -8.41 -15.86 3.37
N ALA A 52 -7.26 -16.09 4.03
CA ALA A 52 -6.99 -17.35 4.72
C ALA A 52 -7.98 -17.64 5.86
N GLY A 53 -8.51 -16.61 6.51
CA GLY A 53 -9.59 -16.74 7.50
C GLY A 53 -10.95 -17.01 6.87
N ALA A 54 -11.28 -16.34 5.76
CA ALA A 54 -12.53 -16.52 5.03
C ALA A 54 -12.65 -17.89 4.34
N ALA A 55 -11.54 -18.55 4.03
CA ALA A 55 -11.54 -19.90 3.47
C ALA A 55 -11.77 -21.03 4.52
N ARG A 56 -11.93 -20.67 5.81
CA ARG A 56 -12.12 -21.62 6.92
C ARG A 56 -13.57 -21.69 7.42
N VAL A 57 -14.51 -21.02 6.74
CA VAL A 57 -15.94 -21.00 7.07
C VAL A 57 -16.74 -21.80 6.05
#